data_AF-A0A7K2ZGE1-F1
#
_entry.id   AF-A0A7K2ZGE1-F1
#
_cell.length_a   1.000
_cell.length_b   1.000
_cell.length_c   1.000
_cell.angle_alpha   90.00
_cell.angle_beta   90.00
_cell.angle_gamma   90.00
#
_symmetry.space_group_name_H-M   'P 1'
#
loop_
_entity.id
_entity.type
_entity.pdbx_description
1 polymer ?
#
loop_
_entity_poly.entity_id
_entity_poly.type
_entity_poly.pdbx_seq_one_letter_code
_entity_poly.pdbx_strand_id
1 'polypeptide(L)'
;MTTTPPTAPVTGRPAPDRIAAAGTALARAIQRVTASALGPYQSAVIRIGFAATYLFFLVRELPHRHELYGPDSPWHWDLARQLTAGNEAFSVLLWSDSVLWFEVVYALTILSAAGLLLGWRTRTMSVLFMVGVLSVQNRSVFMGDGGDNVIHLMAIYLVFTRCAQVWSLDARRAARDTERGALGLPPRRDVVGPVFWAVLGPVLLGATLMDGLGGTWWLPVLLWILWLSAAAWWAANRFAPGGQPRALLDVLANLAHNATLVVIMVEVCLIYASAGWYK
;
A
#
# COMPACT_ATOMS: atom_id res chain seq x y z
N MET A 1 -64.12 -40.17 42.40
CA MET A 1 -63.60 -40.28 41.03
C MET A 1 -63.15 -38.90 40.58
N THR A 2 -61.86 -38.63 40.64
CA THR A 2 -61.25 -37.39 40.11
C THR A 2 -59.94 -37.80 39.43
N THR A 3 -59.95 -37.87 38.10
CA THR A 3 -58.80 -38.25 37.27
C THR A 3 -58.04 -36.99 36.86
N THR A 4 -56.81 -36.83 37.34
CA THR A 4 -55.85 -35.83 36.86
C THR A 4 -55.37 -36.16 35.44
N PRO A 5 -55.26 -35.18 34.52
CA PRO A 5 -54.75 -35.42 33.18
C PRO A 5 -53.21 -35.54 33.19
N PRO A 6 -52.62 -36.25 32.20
CA PRO A 6 -51.18 -36.41 32.11
C PRO A 6 -50.51 -35.12 31.63
N THR A 7 -49.45 -34.70 32.32
CA THR A 7 -48.57 -33.61 31.90
C THR A 7 -47.81 -34.00 30.63
N ALA A 8 -47.94 -33.19 29.58
CA ALA A 8 -47.22 -33.36 28.33
C ALA A 8 -45.69 -33.26 28.54
N PRO A 9 -44.87 -34.05 27.82
CA PRO A 9 -43.42 -33.97 27.94
C PRO A 9 -42.94 -32.61 27.41
N VAL A 10 -42.15 -31.91 28.23
CA VAL A 10 -41.43 -30.70 27.83
C VAL A 10 -40.46 -31.10 26.71
N THR A 11 -40.73 -30.65 25.49
CA THR A 11 -39.82 -30.84 24.37
C THR A 11 -38.54 -30.06 24.66
N GLY A 12 -37.45 -30.79 24.91
CA GLY A 12 -36.12 -30.21 25.12
C GLY A 12 -35.75 -29.34 23.92
N ARG A 13 -35.30 -28.11 24.18
CA ARG A 13 -34.80 -27.18 23.15
C ARG A 13 -33.77 -27.94 22.31
N PRO A 14 -33.91 -28.02 20.97
CA PRO A 14 -32.92 -28.70 20.15
C PRO A 14 -31.54 -28.09 20.42
N ALA A 15 -30.55 -28.94 20.69
CA ALA A 15 -29.19 -28.51 20.94
C ALA A 15 -28.73 -27.64 19.75
N PRO A 16 -28.07 -26.49 20.00
CA PRO A 16 -27.69 -25.58 18.93
C PRO A 16 -26.80 -26.32 17.93
N ASP A 17 -27.26 -26.35 16.68
CA ASP A 17 -26.62 -27.07 15.61
C ASP A 17 -25.28 -26.41 15.27
N ARG A 18 -24.19 -26.99 15.79
CA ARG A 18 -22.85 -26.39 15.78
C ARG A 18 -22.34 -26.15 14.35
N ILE A 19 -22.78 -26.96 13.40
CA ILE A 19 -22.41 -26.83 11.99
C ILE A 19 -23.11 -25.61 11.37
N ALA A 20 -24.40 -25.40 11.64
CA ALA A 20 -25.11 -24.20 11.21
C ALA A 20 -24.58 -22.93 11.90
N ALA A 21 -24.23 -23.02 13.19
CA ALA A 21 -23.59 -21.93 13.92
C ALA A 21 -22.20 -21.59 13.36
N ALA A 22 -21.40 -22.60 12.99
CA ALA A 22 -20.10 -22.41 12.34
C ALA A 22 -20.25 -21.81 10.94
N GLY A 23 -21.22 -22.28 10.14
CA GLY A 23 -21.51 -21.73 8.80
C GLY A 23 -21.94 -20.26 8.85
N THR A 24 -22.82 -19.90 9.80
CA THR A 24 -23.24 -18.50 9.99
C THR A 24 -22.12 -17.62 10.56
N ALA A 25 -21.21 -18.17 11.37
CA ALA A 25 -20.02 -17.46 11.83
C ALA A 25 -19.03 -17.21 10.68
N LEU A 26 -18.79 -18.22 9.84
CA LEU A 26 -17.94 -18.11 8.65
C LEU A 26 -18.50 -17.10 7.64
N ALA A 27 -19.80 -17.14 7.35
CA ALA A 27 -20.44 -16.19 6.45
C ALA A 27 -20.32 -14.75 6.98
N ARG A 28 -20.52 -14.54 8.29
CA ARG A 28 -20.31 -13.23 8.93
C ARG A 28 -18.85 -12.78 8.88
N ALA A 29 -17.89 -13.68 9.06
CA ALA A 29 -16.47 -13.38 8.95
C ALA A 29 -16.10 -12.96 7.53
N ILE A 30 -16.53 -13.72 6.52
CA ILE A 30 -16.31 -13.41 5.10
C ILE A 30 -16.96 -12.07 4.76
N GLN A 31 -18.19 -11.81 5.21
CA GLN A 31 -18.85 -10.52 5.00
C GLN A 31 -18.08 -9.38 5.65
N ARG A 32 -17.58 -9.52 6.88
CA ARG A 32 -16.78 -8.48 7.55
C ARG A 32 -15.49 -8.16 6.80
N VAL A 33 -14.75 -9.19 6.39
CA VAL A 33 -13.48 -9.06 5.65
C VAL A 33 -13.70 -8.46 4.26
N THR A 34 -14.86 -8.72 3.66
CA THR A 34 -15.18 -8.23 2.31
C THR A 34 -15.78 -6.82 2.34
N ALA A 35 -16.61 -6.50 3.33
CA ALA A 35 -17.36 -5.26 3.42
C ALA A 35 -16.54 -4.10 4.03
N SER A 36 -15.54 -4.39 4.85
CA SER A 36 -14.81 -3.36 5.59
C SER A 36 -13.31 -3.59 5.61
N ALA A 37 -12.56 -2.49 5.65
CA ALA A 37 -11.16 -2.48 5.98
C ALA A 37 -11.00 -2.54 7.51
N LEU A 38 -10.27 -3.53 8.01
CA LEU A 38 -10.03 -3.72 9.43
C LEU A 38 -8.88 -2.81 9.91
N GLY A 39 -8.87 -2.43 11.18
CA GLY A 39 -7.77 -1.64 11.76
C GLY A 39 -7.45 -0.30 11.06
N PRO A 40 -8.44 0.58 10.80
CA PRO A 40 -8.19 1.85 10.11
C PRO A 40 -7.22 2.76 10.87
N TYR A 41 -7.27 2.78 12.21
CA TYR A 41 -6.35 3.55 13.03
C TYR A 41 -4.93 2.96 13.02
N GLN A 42 -4.80 1.63 13.12
CA GLN A 42 -3.50 0.96 13.09
C GLN A 42 -2.80 1.20 11.76
N SER A 43 -3.51 1.04 10.64
CA SER A 43 -2.97 1.32 9.31
C SER A 43 -2.61 2.80 9.10
N ALA A 44 -3.35 3.73 9.71
CA ALA A 44 -2.98 5.14 9.71
C ALA A 44 -1.70 5.43 10.52
N VAL A 45 -1.53 4.80 11.69
CA VAL A 45 -0.30 4.92 12.49
C VAL A 45 0.90 4.35 11.72
N ILE A 46 0.76 3.16 11.12
CA ILE A 46 1.81 2.53 10.31
C ILE A 46 2.23 3.48 9.17
N ARG A 47 1.26 4.00 8.41
CA ARG A 47 1.53 4.98 7.34
C ARG A 47 2.30 6.19 7.86
N ILE A 48 1.84 6.82 8.93
CA ILE A 48 2.48 8.02 9.48
C ILE A 48 3.88 7.70 9.99
N GLY A 49 4.04 6.61 10.74
CA GLY A 49 5.33 6.19 11.30
C GLY A 49 6.37 5.92 10.23
N PHE A 50 6.08 5.03 9.27
CA PHE A 50 7.05 4.69 8.22
C PHE A 50 7.33 5.86 7.28
N ALA A 51 6.31 6.62 6.89
CA ALA A 51 6.52 7.80 6.04
C ALA A 51 7.32 8.89 6.77
N ALA A 52 7.08 9.12 8.06
CA ALA A 52 7.82 10.10 8.86
C ALA A 52 9.27 9.66 9.09
N THR A 53 9.50 8.40 9.47
CA THR A 53 10.85 7.86 9.68
C THR A 53 11.68 7.98 8.42
N TYR A 54 11.13 7.57 7.28
CA TYR A 54 11.85 7.62 6.01
C TYR A 54 12.04 9.06 5.51
N LEU A 55 11.04 9.94 5.69
CA LEU A 55 11.19 11.36 5.36
C LEU A 55 12.28 12.02 6.22
N PHE A 56 12.30 11.74 7.52
CA PHE A 56 13.32 12.26 8.44
C PHE A 56 14.72 11.77 8.04
N PHE A 57 14.84 10.48 7.71
CA PHE A 57 16.06 9.88 7.18
C PHE A 57 16.58 10.64 5.96
N LEU A 58 15.74 10.81 4.93
CA LEU A 58 16.11 11.56 3.72
C LEU A 58 16.51 13.01 4.03
N VAL A 59 15.71 13.72 4.83
CA VAL A 59 16.01 15.12 5.16
C VAL A 59 17.32 15.26 5.93
N ARG A 60 17.63 14.32 6.82
CA ARG A 60 18.89 14.30 7.58
C ARG A 60 20.10 14.03 6.66
N GLU A 61 19.91 13.23 5.63
CA GLU A 61 20.96 12.85 4.68
C GLU A 61 21.15 13.84 3.53
N LEU A 62 20.30 14.85 3.41
CA LEU A 62 20.44 15.94 2.44
C LEU A 62 21.86 16.50 2.30
N PRO A 63 22.66 16.71 3.37
CA PRO A 63 24.01 17.26 3.24
C PRO A 63 25.01 16.31 2.55
N HIS A 64 24.83 15.00 2.70
CA HIS A 64 25.78 13.97 2.23
C HIS A 64 25.23 13.16 1.04
N ARG A 65 24.10 13.59 0.48
CA ARG A 65 23.34 12.82 -0.52
C ARG A 65 24.14 12.45 -1.77
N HIS A 66 25.06 13.32 -2.21
CA HIS A 66 25.88 13.07 -3.39
C HIS A 66 26.98 12.03 -3.13
N GLU A 67 27.49 11.98 -1.90
CA GLU A 67 28.55 11.06 -1.48
C GLU A 67 27.99 9.67 -1.15
N LEU A 68 26.80 9.58 -0.54
CA LEU A 68 26.17 8.28 -0.25
C LEU A 68 25.46 7.68 -1.47
N TYR A 69 24.66 8.49 -2.17
CA TYR A 69 23.72 8.00 -3.19
C TYR A 69 23.88 8.69 -4.53
N GLY A 70 24.87 9.55 -4.72
CA GLY A 70 25.08 10.32 -5.95
C GLY A 70 26.24 9.80 -6.81
N PRO A 71 26.56 10.54 -7.88
CA PRO A 71 27.65 10.18 -8.79
C PRO A 71 29.04 10.26 -8.14
N ASP A 72 29.17 10.98 -7.02
CA ASP A 72 30.41 11.09 -6.24
C ASP A 72 30.58 9.93 -5.23
N SER A 73 29.71 8.93 -5.27
CA SER A 73 29.80 7.78 -4.36
C SER A 73 31.07 6.95 -4.65
N PRO A 74 31.81 6.53 -3.60
CA PRO A 74 32.96 5.64 -3.78
C PRO A 74 32.59 4.28 -4.39
N TRP A 75 31.30 3.91 -4.36
CA TRP A 75 30.71 2.79 -5.08
C TRP A 75 30.26 3.32 -6.45
N HIS A 76 31.24 3.48 -7.35
CA HIS A 76 31.02 4.04 -8.68
C HIS A 76 29.87 3.33 -9.42
N TRP A 77 29.10 4.07 -10.21
CA TRP A 77 27.86 3.62 -10.87
C TRP A 77 28.03 2.29 -11.63
N ASP A 78 29.19 2.05 -12.24
CA ASP A 78 29.51 0.81 -12.95
C ASP A 78 29.54 -0.43 -12.03
N LEU A 79 30.04 -0.28 -10.80
CA LEU A 79 30.08 -1.37 -9.82
C LEU A 79 28.67 -1.66 -9.28
N ALA A 80 27.89 -0.61 -9.01
CA ALA A 80 26.48 -0.75 -8.63
C ALA A 80 25.66 -1.40 -9.75
N ARG A 81 25.92 -1.06 -11.02
CA ARG A 81 25.27 -1.66 -12.18
C ARG A 81 25.66 -3.13 -12.37
N GLN A 82 26.94 -3.49 -12.21
CA GLN A 82 27.38 -4.89 -12.29
C GLN A 82 26.80 -5.76 -11.17
N LEU A 83 26.74 -5.24 -9.93
CA LEU A 83 26.16 -5.96 -8.79
C LEU A 83 24.64 -6.08 -8.90
N THR A 84 23.97 -5.07 -9.46
CA THR A 84 22.53 -5.10 -9.74
C THR A 84 22.20 -6.06 -10.88
N ALA A 85 23.03 -6.15 -11.92
CA ALA A 85 22.87 -7.10 -13.01
C ALA A 85 22.98 -8.57 -12.55
N GLY A 86 23.77 -8.83 -11.49
CA GLY A 86 23.85 -10.16 -10.86
C GLY A 86 22.69 -10.51 -9.93
N ASN A 87 22.01 -9.51 -9.34
CA ASN A 87 20.95 -9.68 -8.34
C ASN A 87 19.54 -9.28 -8.82
N GLU A 88 19.38 -8.89 -10.08
CA GLU A 88 18.12 -8.46 -10.70
C GLU A 88 17.37 -7.31 -9.98
N ALA A 89 18.05 -6.52 -9.15
CA ALA A 89 17.43 -5.51 -8.30
C ALA A 89 16.95 -4.28 -9.08
N PHE A 90 15.84 -3.67 -8.64
CA PHE A 90 15.23 -2.51 -9.30
C PHE A 90 15.71 -1.19 -8.72
N SER A 91 16.23 -0.27 -9.54
CA SER A 91 16.48 1.12 -9.11
C SER A 91 16.34 2.12 -10.24
N VAL A 92 15.43 3.09 -10.07
CA VAL A 92 15.23 4.21 -11.00
C VAL A 92 16.45 5.12 -11.07
N LEU A 93 17.21 5.22 -9.97
CA LEU A 93 18.47 5.95 -9.90
C LEU A 93 19.55 5.39 -10.84
N LEU A 94 19.43 4.14 -11.30
CA LEU A 94 20.37 3.52 -12.25
C LEU A 94 20.02 3.79 -13.72
N TRP A 95 18.89 4.47 -14.02
CA TRP A 95 18.50 4.76 -15.40
C TRP A 95 19.35 5.83 -16.07
N SER A 96 19.89 6.75 -15.29
CA SER A 96 20.79 7.80 -15.74
C SER A 96 21.81 8.12 -14.66
N ASP A 97 23.04 8.35 -15.09
CA ASP A 97 24.17 8.82 -14.30
C ASP A 97 24.13 10.34 -14.03
N SER A 98 23.15 11.06 -14.59
CA SER A 98 23.09 12.52 -14.47
C SER A 98 22.71 12.99 -13.05
N VAL A 99 23.42 14.01 -12.57
CA VAL A 99 23.16 14.67 -11.28
C VAL A 99 21.72 15.21 -11.21
N LEU A 100 21.23 15.77 -12.31
CA LEU A 100 19.87 16.30 -12.40
C LEU A 100 18.82 15.20 -12.23
N TRP A 101 19.05 14.01 -12.80
CA TRP A 101 18.14 12.87 -12.61
C TRP A 101 18.10 12.41 -11.16
N PHE A 102 19.27 12.30 -10.53
CA PHE A 102 19.38 11.97 -9.11
C PHE A 102 18.57 12.95 -8.24
N GLU A 103 18.78 14.26 -8.42
CA GLU A 103 18.08 15.30 -7.65
C GLU A 103 16.56 15.25 -7.86
N VAL A 104 16.09 15.01 -9.09
CA VAL A 104 14.66 14.89 -9.39
C VAL A 104 14.05 13.67 -8.71
N VAL A 105 14.68 12.49 -8.81
CA VAL A 105 14.19 11.26 -8.16
C VAL A 105 14.20 11.38 -6.64
N TYR A 106 15.26 11.99 -6.09
CA TYR A 106 15.39 12.22 -4.66
C TYR A 106 14.33 13.18 -4.13
N ALA A 107 14.14 14.32 -4.79
CA ALA A 107 13.08 15.28 -4.46
C ALA A 107 11.69 14.65 -4.60
N LEU A 108 11.44 13.87 -5.65
CA LEU A 108 10.18 13.15 -5.83
C LEU A 108 9.94 12.16 -4.69
N THR A 109 10.98 11.48 -4.21
CA THR A 109 10.90 10.56 -3.07
C THR A 109 10.52 11.30 -1.80
N ILE A 110 11.17 12.43 -1.50
CA ILE A 110 10.81 13.30 -0.36
C ILE A 110 9.36 13.78 -0.45
N LEU A 111 8.95 14.28 -1.62
CA LEU A 111 7.59 14.76 -1.84
C LEU A 111 6.55 13.64 -1.70
N SER A 112 6.88 12.44 -2.17
CA SER A 112 6.00 11.27 -2.01
C SER A 112 5.87 10.83 -0.56
N ALA A 113 6.96 10.86 0.22
CA ALA A 113 6.97 10.55 1.65
C ALA A 113 6.14 11.59 2.43
N ALA A 114 6.33 12.88 2.16
CA ALA A 114 5.54 13.95 2.75
C ALA A 114 4.06 13.86 2.36
N GLY A 115 3.76 13.56 1.10
CA GLY A 115 2.40 13.33 0.61
C GLY A 115 1.73 12.15 1.29
N LEU A 116 2.45 11.03 1.45
CA LEU A 116 1.97 9.83 2.13
C LEU A 116 1.74 10.09 3.63
N LEU A 117 2.65 10.83 4.28
CA LEU A 117 2.53 11.26 5.68
C LEU A 117 1.27 12.11 5.92
N LEU A 118 1.05 13.12 5.08
CA LEU A 118 -0.15 13.97 5.13
C LEU A 118 -1.42 13.21 4.71
N GLY A 119 -1.26 12.12 4.00
CA GLY A 119 -2.36 11.31 3.50
C GLY A 119 -3.06 11.97 2.32
N TRP A 120 -2.26 12.61 1.46
CA TRP A 120 -2.70 13.22 0.22
C TRP A 120 -2.50 12.22 -0.92
N ARG A 121 -3.57 11.87 -1.65
CA ARG A 121 -3.52 10.93 -2.77
C ARG A 121 -2.78 9.65 -2.41
N THR A 122 -3.13 9.05 -1.28
CA THR A 122 -2.33 8.00 -0.65
C THR A 122 -2.02 6.83 -1.58
N ARG A 123 -2.94 6.43 -2.46
CA ARG A 123 -2.70 5.35 -3.44
C ARG A 123 -1.57 5.65 -4.41
N THR A 124 -1.49 6.89 -4.89
CA THR A 124 -0.42 7.30 -5.80
C THR A 124 0.86 7.55 -5.02
N MET A 125 0.76 8.23 -3.89
CA MET A 125 1.93 8.54 -3.05
C MET A 125 2.56 7.28 -2.45
N SER A 126 1.80 6.24 -2.10
CA SER A 126 2.34 4.97 -1.62
C SER A 126 3.15 4.26 -2.70
N VAL A 127 2.71 4.31 -3.96
CA VAL A 127 3.45 3.70 -5.09
C VAL A 127 4.73 4.50 -5.37
N LEU A 128 4.64 5.83 -5.42
CA LEU A 128 5.82 6.67 -5.60
C LEU A 128 6.82 6.51 -4.44
N PHE A 129 6.31 6.43 -3.22
CA PHE A 129 7.10 6.17 -2.02
C PHE A 129 7.80 4.81 -2.10
N MET A 130 7.07 3.75 -2.46
CA MET A 130 7.65 2.42 -2.68
C MET A 130 8.76 2.48 -3.73
N VAL A 131 8.50 3.08 -4.90
CA VAL A 131 9.49 3.20 -5.96
C VAL A 131 10.75 3.96 -5.49
N GLY A 132 10.57 5.06 -4.75
CA GLY A 132 11.68 5.83 -4.20
C GLY A 132 12.48 5.04 -3.16
N VAL A 133 11.82 4.37 -2.21
CA VAL A 133 12.44 3.51 -1.19
C VAL A 133 13.25 2.39 -1.84
N LEU A 134 12.62 1.64 -2.76
CA LEU A 134 13.28 0.56 -3.49
C LEU A 134 14.47 1.10 -4.28
N SER A 135 14.34 2.28 -4.90
CA SER A 135 15.41 2.86 -5.68
C SER A 135 16.63 3.24 -4.84
N VAL A 136 16.43 3.88 -3.68
CA VAL A 136 17.52 4.30 -2.79
C VAL A 136 18.17 3.06 -2.16
N GLN A 137 17.37 2.15 -1.61
CA GLN A 137 17.90 0.98 -0.90
C GLN A 137 18.61 -0.01 -1.83
N ASN A 138 18.07 -0.27 -3.03
CA ASN A 138 18.72 -1.18 -3.98
C ASN A 138 20.01 -0.59 -4.57
N ARG A 139 20.21 0.74 -4.49
CA ARG A 139 21.48 1.37 -4.88
C ARG A 139 22.59 1.11 -3.84
N SER A 140 22.24 0.97 -2.56
CA SER A 140 23.20 0.83 -1.46
C SER A 140 22.98 -0.46 -0.66
N VAL A 141 22.80 -1.59 -1.34
CA VAL A 141 22.52 -2.92 -0.71
C VAL A 141 23.53 -3.28 0.38
N PHE A 142 24.79 -2.88 0.25
CA PHE A 142 25.86 -3.20 1.22
C PHE A 142 25.92 -2.27 2.44
N MET A 143 25.18 -1.15 2.41
CA MET A 143 25.15 -0.16 3.49
C MET A 143 23.91 -0.31 4.38
N GLY A 144 22.93 -1.13 3.97
CA GLY A 144 21.67 -1.30 4.69
C GLY A 144 21.78 -2.19 5.93
N ASP A 145 20.99 -1.86 6.95
CA ASP A 145 20.82 -2.69 8.14
C ASP A 145 19.48 -3.47 8.15
N GLY A 146 19.24 -4.27 9.19
CA GLY A 146 18.00 -5.05 9.30
C GLY A 146 16.73 -4.18 9.34
N GLY A 147 16.82 -2.95 9.85
CA GLY A 147 15.73 -1.98 9.87
C GLY A 147 15.40 -1.44 8.48
N ASP A 148 16.39 -1.26 7.61
CA ASP A 148 16.17 -0.84 6.23
C ASP A 148 15.35 -1.87 5.45
N ASN A 149 15.63 -3.16 5.67
CA ASN A 149 14.84 -4.26 5.08
C ASN A 149 13.37 -4.22 5.54
N VAL A 150 13.10 -3.87 6.80
CA VAL A 150 11.72 -3.69 7.29
C VAL A 150 11.06 -2.52 6.58
N ILE A 151 11.76 -1.38 6.42
CA ILE A 151 11.23 -0.23 5.68
C ILE A 151 10.94 -0.62 4.22
N HIS A 152 11.80 -1.43 3.60
CA HIS A 152 11.62 -1.95 2.24
C HIS A 152 10.29 -2.69 2.09
N LEU A 153 10.07 -3.68 2.95
CA LEU A 153 8.88 -4.52 2.94
C LEU A 153 7.64 -3.69 3.26
N MET A 154 7.73 -2.80 4.25
CA MET A 154 6.63 -1.94 4.66
C MET A 154 6.24 -0.94 3.56
N ALA A 155 7.20 -0.46 2.76
CA ALA A 155 6.91 0.39 1.61
C ALA A 155 6.08 -0.36 0.55
N ILE A 156 6.38 -1.64 0.31
CA ILE A 156 5.59 -2.51 -0.58
C ILE A 156 4.20 -2.76 0.00
N TYR A 157 4.11 -3.13 1.29
CA TYR A 157 2.82 -3.43 1.92
C TYR A 157 1.90 -2.21 1.97
N LEU A 158 2.45 -1.02 2.21
CA LEU A 158 1.67 0.20 2.28
C LEU A 158 0.86 0.46 0.99
N VAL A 159 1.37 0.04 -0.17
CA VAL A 159 0.66 0.13 -1.47
C VAL A 159 -0.66 -0.62 -1.47
N PHE A 160 -0.72 -1.77 -0.78
CA PHE A 160 -1.92 -2.61 -0.70
C PHE A 160 -2.82 -2.23 0.48
N THR A 161 -2.35 -1.39 1.41
CA THR A 161 -3.13 -0.98 2.58
C THR A 161 -4.01 0.24 2.32
N ARG A 162 -5.25 0.19 2.82
CA ARG A 162 -6.14 1.36 2.85
C ARG A 162 -5.85 2.27 4.07
N CYS A 163 -4.62 2.75 4.17
CA CYS A 163 -4.15 3.58 5.28
C CYS A 163 -4.69 5.03 5.30
N ALA A 164 -5.59 5.37 4.38
CA ALA A 164 -6.11 6.73 4.18
C ALA A 164 -7.51 6.96 4.74
N GLN A 165 -8.08 5.99 5.47
CA GLN A 165 -9.45 6.11 5.96
C GLN A 165 -9.60 7.08 7.13
N VAL A 166 -8.54 7.24 7.92
CA VAL A 166 -8.50 8.15 9.07
C VAL A 166 -7.19 8.94 9.08
N TRP A 167 -7.23 10.13 9.68
CA TRP A 167 -6.07 11.03 9.82
C TRP A 167 -5.34 11.35 8.50
N SER A 168 -6.09 11.47 7.40
CA SER A 168 -5.56 11.78 6.08
C SER A 168 -6.31 12.97 5.46
N LEU A 169 -5.65 13.69 4.55
CA LEU A 169 -6.32 14.70 3.73
C LEU A 169 -7.35 14.08 2.78
N ASP A 170 -7.15 12.83 2.36
CA ASP A 170 -8.08 12.08 1.52
C ASP A 170 -9.39 11.75 2.26
N ALA A 171 -9.34 11.34 3.54
CA ALA A 171 -10.54 11.12 4.36
C ALA A 171 -11.33 12.41 4.54
N ARG A 172 -10.62 13.53 4.80
CA ARG A 172 -11.24 14.86 4.90
C ARG A 172 -11.86 15.32 3.58
N ARG A 173 -11.32 14.89 2.43
CA ARG A 173 -11.88 15.18 1.10
C ARG A 173 -13.13 14.35 0.86
N ALA A 174 -13.06 13.05 1.13
CA ALA A 174 -14.19 12.13 0.99
C ALA A 174 -15.39 12.55 1.85
N ALA A 175 -15.17 12.90 3.12
CA ALA A 175 -16.23 13.38 4.02
C ALA A 175 -16.95 14.61 3.46
N ARG A 176 -16.19 15.58 2.94
CA ARG A 176 -16.75 16.79 2.30
C ARG A 176 -17.51 16.49 1.02
N ASP A 177 -17.06 15.54 0.22
CA ASP A 177 -17.78 15.13 -0.99
C ASP A 177 -19.10 14.42 -0.64
N THR A 178 -19.12 13.62 0.43
CA THR A 178 -20.37 13.02 0.97
C THR A 178 -21.34 14.07 1.47
N GLU A 179 -20.88 15.06 2.25
CA GLU A 179 -21.72 16.19 2.71
C GLU A 179 -22.31 16.97 1.54
N ARG A 180 -21.51 17.25 0.49
CA ARG A 180 -22.01 17.91 -0.73
C ARG A 180 -23.04 17.07 -1.46
N GLY A 181 -22.82 15.75 -1.54
CA GLY A 181 -23.79 14.82 -2.11
C GLY A 181 -25.12 14.80 -1.36
N ALA A 182 -25.09 14.85 -0.02
CA ALA A 182 -26.29 14.98 0.81
C ALA A 182 -27.05 16.28 0.56
N LEU A 183 -26.34 17.34 0.17
CA LEU A 183 -26.91 18.64 -0.25
C LEU A 183 -27.32 18.68 -1.73
N GLY A 184 -27.19 17.57 -2.48
CA GLY A 184 -27.48 17.52 -3.92
C GLY A 184 -26.49 18.29 -4.81
N LEU A 185 -25.36 18.74 -4.26
CA LEU A 185 -24.33 19.46 -4.99
C LEU A 185 -23.40 18.47 -5.72
N PRO A 186 -22.89 18.83 -6.92
CA PRO A 186 -21.95 17.97 -7.62
C PRO A 186 -20.65 17.79 -6.82
N PRO A 187 -20.01 16.60 -6.92
CA PRO A 187 -18.72 16.35 -6.31
C PRO A 187 -17.65 17.30 -6.88
N ARG A 188 -16.60 17.56 -6.10
CA ARG A 188 -15.51 18.45 -6.56
C ARG A 188 -14.80 17.84 -7.77
N ARG A 189 -14.53 18.67 -8.78
CA ARG A 189 -13.82 18.24 -9.99
C ARG A 189 -12.41 17.77 -9.64
N ASP A 190 -12.12 16.52 -9.92
CA ASP A 190 -10.81 15.92 -9.70
C ASP A 190 -10.00 15.89 -11.00
N VAL A 191 -9.15 16.90 -11.19
CA VAL A 191 -8.24 16.98 -12.35
C VAL A 191 -6.90 16.31 -12.07
N VAL A 192 -6.51 16.25 -10.80
CA VAL A 192 -5.19 15.78 -10.37
C VAL A 192 -5.05 14.28 -10.62
N GLY A 193 -6.11 13.49 -10.37
CA GLY A 193 -6.11 12.04 -10.62
C GLY A 193 -5.80 11.67 -12.08
N PRO A 194 -6.57 12.18 -13.07
CA PRO A 194 -6.32 11.96 -14.49
C PRO A 194 -4.92 12.40 -14.94
N VAL A 195 -4.43 13.55 -14.45
CA VAL A 195 -3.09 14.05 -14.79
C VAL A 195 -2.00 13.10 -14.31
N PHE A 196 -2.07 12.64 -13.06
CA PHE A 196 -1.11 11.64 -12.56
C PHE A 196 -1.14 10.36 -13.37
N TRP A 197 -2.33 9.87 -13.73
CA TRP A 197 -2.45 8.67 -14.55
C TRP A 197 -1.86 8.85 -15.95
N ALA A 198 -2.15 9.98 -16.60
CA ALA A 198 -1.66 10.32 -17.93
C ALA A 198 -0.15 10.56 -17.97
N VAL A 199 0.48 10.95 -16.84
CA VAL A 199 1.94 11.10 -16.73
C VAL A 199 2.62 9.79 -16.36
N LEU A 200 2.10 9.05 -15.38
CA LEU A 200 2.71 7.81 -14.90
C LEU A 200 2.66 6.68 -15.94
N GLY A 201 1.64 6.66 -16.81
CA GLY A 201 1.51 5.65 -17.87
C GLY A 201 2.67 5.70 -18.88
N PRO A 202 2.93 6.84 -19.53
CA PRO A 202 4.07 7.01 -20.43
C PRO A 202 5.41 6.75 -19.74
N VAL A 203 5.58 7.18 -18.48
CA VAL A 203 6.80 6.90 -17.72
C VAL A 203 6.98 5.39 -17.52
N LEU A 204 5.93 4.68 -17.12
CA LEU A 204 5.96 3.22 -16.94
C LEU A 204 6.23 2.49 -18.26
N LEU A 205 5.62 2.96 -19.35
CA LEU A 205 5.84 2.41 -20.68
C LEU A 205 7.29 2.61 -21.13
N GLY A 206 7.83 3.82 -21.01
CA GLY A 206 9.23 4.12 -21.33
C GLY A 206 10.19 3.28 -20.49
N ALA A 207 9.93 3.16 -19.19
CA ALA A 207 10.69 2.31 -18.29
C ALA A 207 10.68 0.83 -18.69
N THR A 208 9.52 0.32 -19.13
CA THR A 208 9.37 -1.06 -19.60
C THR A 208 10.14 -1.28 -20.90
N LEU A 209 10.10 -0.33 -21.82
CA LEU A 209 10.77 -0.43 -23.13
C LEU A 209 12.29 -0.30 -23.04
N MET A 210 12.80 0.37 -22.01
CA MET A 210 14.24 0.58 -21.78
C MET A 210 14.85 -0.50 -20.86
N ASP A 211 14.10 -1.57 -20.56
CA ASP A 211 14.47 -2.59 -19.56
C ASP A 211 14.89 -1.98 -18.20
N GLY A 212 14.35 -0.80 -17.87
CA GLY A 212 14.69 -0.04 -16.67
C GLY A 212 14.01 -0.55 -15.40
N LEU A 213 12.97 -1.39 -15.53
CA LEU A 213 12.20 -1.88 -14.39
C LEU A 213 12.88 -3.02 -13.61
N GLY A 214 14.18 -3.25 -13.85
CA GLY A 214 14.98 -4.28 -13.19
C GLY A 214 14.80 -5.66 -13.86
N GLY A 215 15.57 -6.65 -13.40
CA GLY A 215 15.57 -8.00 -13.98
C GLY A 215 14.42 -8.88 -13.48
N THR A 216 13.82 -8.55 -12.34
CA THR A 216 12.76 -9.38 -11.74
C THR A 216 11.40 -9.13 -12.40
N TRP A 217 10.74 -10.21 -12.84
CA TRP A 217 9.46 -10.13 -13.56
C TRP A 217 8.28 -9.59 -12.72
N TRP A 218 8.31 -9.75 -11.40
CA TRP A 218 7.16 -9.46 -10.54
C TRP A 218 6.91 -7.95 -10.36
N LEU A 219 7.96 -7.13 -10.35
CA LEU A 219 7.86 -5.69 -10.11
C LEU A 219 7.25 -4.93 -11.30
N PRO A 220 7.67 -5.15 -12.56
CA PRO A 220 6.99 -4.62 -13.73
C PRO A 220 5.50 -5.02 -13.76
N VAL A 221 5.21 -6.30 -13.51
CA VAL A 221 3.84 -6.82 -13.48
C VAL A 221 3.02 -6.12 -12.41
N LEU A 222 3.57 -5.94 -11.21
CA LEU A 222 2.92 -5.22 -10.12
C LEU A 222 2.60 -3.77 -10.53
N LEU A 223 3.57 -3.03 -11.08
CA LEU A 223 3.38 -1.64 -11.47
C LEU A 223 2.31 -1.49 -12.56
N TRP A 224 2.27 -2.40 -13.55
CA TRP A 224 1.23 -2.43 -14.57
C TRP A 224 -0.15 -2.75 -13.99
N ILE A 225 -0.26 -3.73 -13.08
CA ILE A 225 -1.51 -4.04 -12.38
C ILE A 225 -1.99 -2.82 -11.58
N LEU A 226 -1.11 -2.13 -10.86
CA LEU A 226 -1.45 -0.94 -10.09
C LEU A 226 -1.95 0.19 -11.00
N TRP A 227 -1.27 0.44 -12.10
CA TRP A 227 -1.67 1.46 -13.07
C TRP A 227 -3.02 1.16 -13.75
N LEU A 228 -3.23 -0.10 -14.16
CA LEU A 228 -4.51 -0.56 -14.72
C LEU A 228 -5.64 -0.53 -13.69
N SER A 229 -5.36 -0.88 -12.43
CA SER A 229 -6.34 -0.82 -11.35
C SER A 229 -6.78 0.62 -11.07
N ALA A 230 -5.85 1.59 -11.14
CA ALA A 230 -6.15 3.01 -11.03
C ALA A 230 -7.00 3.50 -12.21
N ALA A 231 -6.69 3.04 -13.44
CA ALA A 231 -7.48 3.33 -14.64
C ALA A 231 -8.91 2.79 -14.51
N ALA A 232 -9.06 1.53 -14.09
CA ALA A 232 -10.34 0.88 -13.87
C ALA A 232 -11.16 1.58 -12.79
N TRP A 233 -10.52 2.02 -11.70
CA TRP A 233 -11.17 2.78 -10.63
C TRP A 233 -11.68 4.14 -11.11
N TRP A 234 -10.87 4.84 -11.91
CA TRP A 234 -11.27 6.11 -12.52
C TRP A 234 -12.45 5.92 -13.47
N ALA A 235 -12.39 4.92 -14.35
CA ALA A 235 -13.48 4.59 -15.27
C ALA A 235 -14.77 4.21 -14.52
N ALA A 236 -14.68 3.38 -13.48
CA ALA A 236 -15.82 3.00 -12.65
C ALA A 236 -16.47 4.22 -11.98
N ASN A 237 -15.67 5.14 -11.43
CA ASN A 237 -16.19 6.39 -10.85
C ASN A 237 -16.83 7.30 -11.90
N ARG A 238 -16.32 7.32 -13.14
CA ARG A 238 -16.80 8.21 -14.21
C ARG A 238 -18.08 7.74 -14.86
N PHE A 239 -18.22 6.43 -15.08
CA PHE A 239 -19.31 5.83 -15.85
C PHE A 239 -20.39 5.17 -14.98
N ALA A 240 -20.03 4.63 -13.81
CA ALA A 240 -20.97 3.90 -12.95
C ALA A 240 -20.64 4.09 -11.45
N PRO A 241 -20.75 5.31 -10.91
CA PRO A 241 -20.32 5.64 -9.54
C PRO A 241 -21.05 4.83 -8.45
N GLY A 242 -22.26 4.33 -8.72
CA GLY A 242 -23.01 3.41 -7.84
C GLY A 242 -23.21 2.01 -8.43
N GLY A 243 -22.49 1.65 -9.48
CA GLY A 243 -22.70 0.39 -10.19
C GLY A 243 -21.95 -0.80 -9.59
N GLN A 244 -22.32 -2.00 -10.05
CA GLN A 244 -21.64 -3.27 -9.76
C GLN A 244 -20.10 -3.23 -9.92
N PRO A 245 -19.50 -2.62 -10.99
CA PRO A 245 -18.04 -2.63 -11.13
C PRO A 245 -17.34 -1.87 -10.00
N ARG A 246 -17.95 -0.79 -9.51
CA ARG A 246 -17.39 -0.01 -8.40
C ARG A 246 -17.40 -0.80 -7.10
N ALA A 247 -18.48 -1.55 -6.84
CA ALA A 247 -18.61 -2.42 -5.68
C ALA A 247 -17.61 -3.58 -5.71
N LEU A 248 -17.39 -4.21 -6.88
CA LEU A 248 -16.38 -5.26 -7.03
C LEU A 248 -14.97 -4.75 -6.69
N LEU A 249 -14.61 -3.57 -7.20
CA LEU A 249 -13.33 -2.94 -6.90
C LEU A 249 -13.18 -2.63 -5.40
N ASP A 250 -14.25 -2.20 -4.73
CA ASP A 250 -14.25 -2.01 -3.27
C ASP A 250 -14.09 -3.33 -2.51
N VAL A 251 -14.68 -4.42 -2.96
CA VAL A 251 -14.48 -5.75 -2.37
C VAL A 251 -13.02 -6.18 -2.49
N LEU A 252 -12.47 -6.12 -3.71
CA LEU A 252 -11.09 -6.54 -3.98
C LEU A 252 -10.08 -5.74 -3.16
N ALA A 253 -10.25 -4.42 -3.08
CA ALA A 253 -9.32 -3.59 -2.31
C ALA A 253 -9.51 -3.73 -0.79
N ASN A 254 -10.66 -4.22 -0.28
CA ASN A 254 -10.82 -4.53 1.14
C ASN A 254 -10.09 -5.83 1.47
N LEU A 255 -10.23 -6.83 0.59
CA LEU A 255 -9.56 -8.12 0.72
C LEU A 255 -8.04 -7.95 0.68
N ALA A 256 -7.51 -7.20 -0.29
CA ALA A 256 -6.08 -6.91 -0.41
C ALA A 256 -5.55 -6.27 0.88
N HIS A 257 -6.21 -5.23 1.38
CA HIS A 257 -5.81 -4.56 2.62
C HIS A 257 -5.81 -5.49 3.84
N ASN A 258 -6.89 -6.26 4.01
CA ASN A 258 -7.03 -7.16 5.16
C ASN A 258 -6.00 -8.30 5.11
N ALA A 259 -5.71 -8.85 3.92
CA ALA A 259 -4.66 -9.83 3.72
C ALA A 259 -3.28 -9.24 4.07
N THR A 260 -2.97 -8.05 3.58
CA THR A 260 -1.70 -7.37 3.89
C THR A 260 -1.55 -7.08 5.38
N LEU A 261 -2.62 -6.69 6.08
CA LEU A 261 -2.57 -6.50 7.53
C LEU A 261 -2.20 -7.77 8.29
N VAL A 262 -2.73 -8.93 7.87
CA VAL A 262 -2.36 -10.23 8.46
C VAL A 262 -0.88 -10.52 8.22
N VAL A 263 -0.40 -10.28 7.00
CA VAL A 263 1.02 -10.46 6.66
C VAL A 263 1.91 -9.60 7.57
N ILE A 264 1.63 -8.29 7.67
CA ILE A 264 2.37 -7.38 8.55
C ILE A 264 2.37 -7.89 9.99
N MET A 265 1.22 -8.35 10.51
CA MET A 265 1.11 -8.84 11.88
C MET A 265 1.96 -10.09 12.11
N VAL A 266 1.90 -11.06 11.19
CA VAL A 266 2.70 -12.30 11.26
C VAL A 266 4.18 -11.98 11.21
N GLU A 267 4.59 -11.12 10.29
CA GLU A 267 5.99 -10.72 10.13
C GLU A 267 6.55 -10.03 11.36
N VAL A 268 5.83 -9.06 11.94
CA VAL A 268 6.25 -8.39 13.17
C VAL A 268 6.42 -9.38 14.32
N CYS A 269 5.50 -10.35 14.44
CA CYS A 269 5.63 -11.42 15.43
C CYS A 269 6.88 -12.29 15.19
N LEU A 270 7.18 -12.65 13.94
CA LEU A 270 8.36 -13.43 13.59
C LEU A 270 9.66 -12.68 13.86
N ILE A 271 9.73 -11.40 13.50
CA ILE A 271 10.87 -10.53 13.78
C ILE A 271 11.12 -10.49 15.29
N TYR A 272 10.09 -10.21 16.09
CA TYR A 272 10.25 -10.13 17.54
C TYR A 272 10.60 -11.48 18.19
N ALA A 273 10.00 -12.57 17.72
CA ALA A 273 10.31 -13.92 18.20
C ALA A 273 11.77 -14.30 17.90
N SER A 274 12.24 -14.04 16.67
CA SER A 274 13.64 -14.30 16.29
C SER A 274 14.62 -13.46 17.11
N ALA A 275 14.32 -12.18 17.34
CA ALA A 275 15.15 -11.31 18.19
C ALA A 275 15.19 -11.78 19.65
N GLY A 276 14.11 -12.37 20.14
CA GLY A 276 14.02 -12.94 21.48
C GLY A 276 14.79 -14.25 21.64
N TRP A 277 14.85 -15.11 20.62
CA TRP A 277 15.59 -16.38 20.66
C TRP A 277 17.11 -16.23 20.53
N TYR A 278 17.57 -15.09 20.01
CA TYR A 278 19.00 -14.77 19.90
C TYR A 278 19.59 -14.16 21.18
N LYS A 279 18.78 -13.88 22.22
CA LYS A 279 19.23 -13.39 23.53
C LYS A 279 19.21 -14.50 24.56
#